data_AF-A0A165XHV7-F1
#
_entry.id   AF-A0A165XHV7-F1
#
_cell.length_a   1.000
_cell.length_b   1.000
_cell.length_c   1.000
_cell.angle_alpha   90.00
_cell.angle_beta   90.00
_cell.angle_gamma   90.00
#
_symmetry.space_group_name_H-M   'P 1'
#
loop_
_entity.id
_entity.type
_entity.pdbx_description
1 polymer ?
#
loop_
_entity_poly.entity_id
_entity_poly.type
_entity_poly.pdbx_seq_one_letter_code
_entity_poly.pdbx_strand_id
1 'polypeptide(L)'
;MPHAHEFWIIYHQASRAAKPATAQLIELEHAGGRLQDLEDVLDHVFAQGFLEARYRTMTWWERLDGTRVPASHDLQDILASGAGHCPEHALKLVIADVPTTLWVRYVYTHSARAHNATQRIKLDALHHSVCHDRLAHITNYVFAQGYLPAHVRSCVYWEAPCGRRLGEVAHVEELLGAGEGCSEVKALRLVIDV
;
A
#
# COMPACT_ATOMS: atom_id res chain seq x y z
N MET A 1 22.69 18.27 -22.34
CA MET A 1 23.57 17.75 -21.28
C MET A 1 22.68 17.59 -20.07
N PRO A 2 22.38 16.36 -19.59
CA PRO A 2 21.66 16.22 -18.32
C PRO A 2 22.49 16.92 -17.23
N HIS A 3 21.85 17.78 -16.45
CA HIS A 3 22.52 18.51 -15.38
C HIS A 3 22.94 17.48 -14.34
N ALA A 4 24.23 17.38 -14.03
CA ALA A 4 24.82 16.38 -13.12
C ALA A 4 24.38 16.51 -11.64
N HIS A 5 23.33 17.29 -11.41
CA HIS A 5 22.78 17.69 -10.12
C HIS A 5 21.34 17.22 -9.94
N GLU A 6 20.78 16.51 -10.92
CA GLU A 6 19.37 16.10 -10.94
C GLU A 6 19.26 14.57 -10.91
N PHE A 7 18.34 14.05 -10.11
CA PHE A 7 18.04 12.64 -10.01
C PHE A 7 16.54 12.39 -9.93
N TRP A 8 16.00 11.63 -10.88
CA TRP A 8 14.58 11.34 -10.98
C TRP A 8 14.24 10.02 -10.31
N ILE A 9 13.26 10.06 -9.41
CA ILE A 9 12.68 8.87 -8.77
C ILE A 9 11.18 8.79 -9.04
N ILE A 10 10.62 7.59 -8.96
CA ILE A 10 9.17 7.37 -8.93
C ILE A 10 8.80 6.60 -7.67
N TYR A 11 7.79 7.08 -6.96
CA TYR A 11 7.24 6.34 -5.83
C TYR A 11 6.34 5.23 -6.33
N HIS A 12 6.67 4.01 -5.94
CA HIS A 12 5.93 2.83 -6.34
C HIS A 12 5.38 2.12 -5.12
N GLN A 13 4.07 2.22 -4.93
CA GLN A 13 3.36 1.44 -3.92
C GLN A 13 3.15 0.01 -4.45
N ALA A 14 3.74 -0.99 -3.78
CA ALA A 14 3.63 -2.40 -4.14
C ALA A 14 2.17 -2.87 -4.31
N SER A 15 1.25 -2.36 -3.48
CA SER A 15 -0.18 -2.65 -3.54
C SER A 15 -0.92 -1.96 -4.68
N ARG A 16 -0.32 -0.92 -5.27
CA ARG A 16 -0.92 -0.06 -6.29
C ARG A 16 -0.10 -0.04 -7.57
N ALA A 17 0.54 -1.16 -7.91
CA ALA A 17 1.47 -1.25 -9.03
C ALA A 17 0.87 -0.89 -10.41
N ALA A 18 -0.45 -0.94 -10.54
CA ALA A 18 -1.18 -0.57 -11.76
C ALA A 18 -1.52 0.94 -11.86
N LYS A 19 -1.23 1.76 -10.84
CA LYS A 19 -1.50 3.20 -10.86
C LYS A 19 -0.31 3.97 -11.45
N PRO A 20 -0.56 5.10 -12.14
CA PRO A 20 0.51 5.97 -12.60
C PRO A 20 1.33 6.46 -11.40
N ALA A 21 2.63 6.16 -11.41
CA ALA A 21 3.56 6.64 -10.40
C ALA A 21 3.88 8.12 -10.65
N THR A 22 3.96 8.90 -9.58
CA THR A 22 4.39 10.31 -9.69
C THR A 22 5.91 10.34 -9.71
N ALA A 23 6.47 10.92 -10.78
CA ALA A 23 7.90 11.20 -10.86
C ALA A 23 8.23 12.42 -10.01
N GLN A 24 9.30 12.31 -9.22
CA GLN A 24 9.86 13.38 -8.42
C GLN A 24 11.31 13.59 -8.81
N LEU A 25 11.66 14.85 -9.05
CA LEU A 25 13.03 15.29 -9.19
C LEU A 25 13.63 15.53 -7.80
N ILE A 26 14.82 14.98 -7.57
CA ILE A 26 15.67 15.18 -6.40
C ILE A 26 16.90 15.93 -6.86
N GLU A 27 17.20 17.06 -6.22
CA GLU A 27 18.47 17.76 -6.41
C GLU A 27 19.56 16.96 -5.67
N LEU A 28 20.71 16.72 -6.30
CA LEU A 28 21.80 15.94 -5.69
C LEU A 28 22.72 16.81 -4.82
N GLU A 29 22.68 18.12 -5.00
CA GLU A 29 23.51 19.07 -4.27
C GLU A 29 22.62 20.06 -3.52
N HIS A 30 22.84 20.16 -2.20
CA HIS A 30 22.13 21.08 -1.33
C HIS A 30 23.10 21.82 -0.41
N ALA A 31 22.59 22.80 0.33
CA ALA A 31 23.38 23.54 1.33
C ALA A 31 24.06 22.63 2.39
N GLY A 32 23.55 21.41 2.60
CA GLY A 32 24.10 20.41 3.51
C GLY A 32 25.15 19.46 2.90
N GLY A 33 25.45 19.57 1.61
CA GLY A 33 26.38 18.68 0.90
C GLY A 33 25.74 17.98 -0.30
N ARG A 34 26.52 17.10 -0.92
CA ARG A 34 26.12 16.29 -2.07
C ARG A 34 25.69 14.89 -1.63
N LEU A 35 24.54 14.42 -2.12
CA LEU A 35 24.07 13.05 -1.94
C LEU A 35 24.99 12.10 -2.72
N GLN A 36 25.52 11.07 -2.07
CA GLN A 36 26.54 10.19 -2.64
C GLN A 36 25.96 8.87 -3.11
N ASP A 37 25.03 8.30 -2.35
CA ASP A 37 24.39 7.02 -2.64
C ASP A 37 22.86 7.10 -2.51
N LEU A 38 22.19 5.97 -2.73
CA LEU A 38 20.73 5.90 -2.61
C LEU A 38 20.23 5.92 -1.16
N GLU A 39 21.09 5.67 -0.17
CA GLU A 39 20.73 5.79 1.24
C GLU A 39 20.62 7.28 1.62
N ASP A 40 21.55 8.11 1.14
CA ASP A 40 21.48 9.57 1.28
C ASP A 40 20.20 10.15 0.63
N VAL A 41 19.85 9.66 -0.58
CA VAL A 41 18.59 10.05 -1.25
C VAL A 41 17.38 9.61 -0.43
N LEU A 42 17.42 8.40 0.13
CA LEU A 42 16.34 7.89 0.96
C LEU A 42 16.14 8.77 2.19
N ASP A 43 17.22 9.07 2.92
CA ASP A 43 17.18 9.92 4.10
C ASP A 43 16.71 11.34 3.77
N HIS A 44 17.12 11.89 2.62
CA HIS A 44 16.61 13.17 2.13
C HIS A 44 15.09 13.12 1.90
N VAL A 45 14.58 12.09 1.21
CA VAL A 45 13.15 11.93 0.92
C VAL A 45 12.31 11.89 2.19
N PHE A 46 12.76 11.18 3.23
CA PHE A 46 12.06 11.11 4.52
C PHE A 46 12.21 12.41 5.33
N ALA A 47 13.38 13.04 5.32
CA ALA A 47 13.62 14.30 6.02
C ALA A 47 12.76 15.45 5.47
N GLN A 48 12.50 15.47 4.16
CA GLN A 48 11.60 16.43 3.52
C GLN A 48 10.11 16.12 3.74
N GLY A 49 9.77 14.96 4.31
CA GLY A 49 8.39 14.54 4.53
C GLY A 49 7.65 14.12 3.26
N PHE A 50 8.36 13.79 2.17
CA PHE A 50 7.72 13.26 0.96
C PHE A 50 7.12 11.86 1.20
N LEU A 51 7.67 11.11 2.16
CA LEU A 51 7.13 9.86 2.66
C LEU A 51 7.00 9.90 4.18
N GLU A 52 5.97 9.24 4.71
CA GLU A 52 5.80 9.08 6.16
C GLU A 52 6.89 8.18 6.75
N ALA A 53 7.50 8.60 7.87
CA ALA A 53 8.60 7.90 8.53
C ALA A 53 8.33 6.40 8.79
N ARG A 54 7.07 5.99 8.97
CA ARG A 54 6.68 4.57 9.14
C ARG A 54 7.08 3.67 7.98
N TYR A 55 7.25 4.22 6.77
CA TYR A 55 7.61 3.45 5.58
C TYR A 55 9.12 3.25 5.41
N ARG A 56 9.97 3.91 6.21
CA ARG A 56 11.45 3.88 6.03
C ARG A 56 12.06 2.48 6.00
N THR A 57 11.54 1.58 6.82
CA THR A 57 11.99 0.18 6.91
C THR A 57 11.28 -0.75 5.93
N MET A 58 10.29 -0.22 5.21
CA MET A 58 9.44 -0.95 4.27
C MET A 58 9.71 -0.53 2.82
N THR A 59 10.75 0.27 2.58
CA THR A 59 11.11 0.73 1.23
C THR A 59 12.35 0.04 0.70
N TRP A 60 12.42 -0.11 -0.63
CA TRP A 60 13.63 -0.52 -1.33
C TRP A 60 13.68 0.08 -2.73
N TRP A 61 14.87 0.05 -3.34
CA TRP A 61 15.10 0.61 -4.67
C TRP A 61 14.98 -0.48 -5.75
N GLU A 62 14.33 -0.15 -6.86
CA GLU A 62 14.24 -0.99 -8.06
C GLU A 62 14.48 -0.19 -9.33
N ARG A 63 15.04 -0.87 -10.35
CA ARG A 63 15.04 -0.37 -11.72
C ARG A 63 13.66 -0.54 -12.36
N LEU A 64 13.46 0.07 -13.53
CA LEU A 64 12.20 -0.05 -14.26
C LEU A 64 11.86 -1.50 -14.63
N ASP A 65 12.87 -2.34 -14.86
CA ASP A 65 12.74 -3.78 -15.12
C ASP A 65 12.42 -4.63 -13.87
N GLY A 66 12.37 -4.03 -12.67
CA GLY A 66 12.11 -4.72 -11.41
C GLY A 66 13.35 -5.26 -10.69
N THR A 67 14.55 -5.03 -11.25
CA THR A 67 15.80 -5.44 -10.60
C THR A 67 16.05 -4.59 -9.35
N ARG A 68 16.26 -5.24 -8.21
CA ARG A 68 16.59 -4.56 -6.95
C ARG A 68 17.97 -3.92 -6.98
N VAL A 69 18.06 -2.72 -6.41
CA VAL A 69 19.31 -1.96 -6.26
C VAL A 69 19.61 -1.78 -4.76
N PRO A 70 20.84 -2.09 -4.29
CA PRO A 70 21.23 -1.80 -2.90
C PRO A 70 21.20 -0.30 -2.62
N ALA A 71 20.81 0.09 -1.40
CA ALA A 71 20.80 1.51 -1.02
C ALA A 71 22.23 2.11 -0.94
N SER A 72 23.24 1.30 -0.63
CA SER A 72 24.64 1.72 -0.61
C SER A 72 25.27 1.88 -2.00
N HIS A 73 24.48 1.87 -3.07
CA HIS A 73 24.99 1.95 -4.44
C HIS A 73 25.22 3.42 -4.82
N ASP A 74 26.40 3.71 -5.38
CA ASP A 74 26.82 5.05 -5.72
C ASP A 74 25.89 5.68 -6.79
N LEU A 75 25.51 6.94 -6.57
CA LEU A 75 24.61 7.65 -7.48
C LEU A 75 25.22 7.92 -8.85
N GLN A 76 26.53 8.15 -8.93
CA GLN A 76 27.20 8.35 -10.21
C GLN A 76 27.19 7.07 -11.03
N ASP A 77 27.36 5.90 -10.41
CA ASP A 77 27.25 4.60 -11.09
C ASP A 77 25.82 4.35 -11.60
N ILE A 78 24.81 4.72 -10.80
CA ILE A 78 23.39 4.61 -11.20
C ILE A 78 23.11 5.50 -12.40
N LEU A 79 23.52 6.77 -12.33
CA LEU A 79 23.40 7.70 -13.44
C LEU A 79 24.19 7.21 -14.66
N ALA A 80 25.42 6.71 -14.50
CA ALA A 80 26.21 6.17 -15.60
C ALA A 80 25.51 5.00 -16.32
N SER A 81 24.67 4.24 -15.59
CA SER A 81 23.84 3.17 -16.16
C SER A 81 22.58 3.66 -16.91
N GLY A 82 22.30 4.97 -16.90
CA GLY A 82 21.16 5.59 -17.57
C GLY A 82 19.90 5.75 -16.70
N ALA A 83 19.90 5.22 -15.47
CA ALA A 83 18.78 5.35 -14.54
C ALA A 83 18.79 6.72 -13.84
N GLY A 84 17.62 7.33 -13.65
CA GLY A 84 17.44 8.58 -12.90
C GLY A 84 17.74 9.87 -13.67
N HIS A 85 18.09 9.83 -14.96
CA HIS A 85 18.39 11.04 -15.75
C HIS A 85 17.17 11.87 -16.15
N CYS A 86 16.01 11.21 -16.26
CA CYS A 86 14.78 11.85 -16.70
C CYS A 86 13.57 11.08 -16.15
N PRO A 87 12.36 11.65 -16.20
CA PRO A 87 11.15 11.00 -15.73
C PRO A 87 10.93 9.60 -16.32
N GLU A 88 11.27 9.41 -17.61
CA GLU A 88 11.08 8.15 -18.33
C GLU A 88 12.01 7.03 -17.86
N HIS A 89 13.16 7.38 -17.27
CA HIS A 89 14.16 6.45 -16.76
C HIS A 89 14.31 6.55 -15.24
N ALA A 90 13.33 7.14 -14.54
CA ALA A 90 13.37 7.35 -13.10
C ALA A 90 13.55 6.02 -12.33
N LEU A 91 14.33 6.07 -11.24
CA LEU A 91 14.51 4.92 -10.37
C LEU A 91 13.27 4.72 -9.48
N LYS A 92 12.83 3.47 -9.27
CA LYS A 92 11.68 3.19 -8.40
C LYS A 92 12.12 3.17 -6.95
N LEU A 93 11.50 4.03 -6.13
CA LEU A 93 11.43 3.82 -4.69
C LEU A 93 10.17 3.01 -4.40
N VAL A 94 10.35 1.70 -4.25
CA VAL A 94 9.24 0.81 -3.94
C VAL A 94 8.96 0.86 -2.45
N ILE A 95 7.70 1.09 -2.11
CA ILE A 95 7.18 1.04 -0.75
C ILE A 95 6.41 -0.27 -0.67
N ALA A 96 6.79 -1.18 0.24
CA ALA A 96 5.89 -2.21 0.73
C ALA A 96 4.79 -1.50 1.51
N ASP A 97 3.90 -0.85 0.80
CA ASP A 97 2.66 -0.41 1.36
C ASP A 97 1.81 -1.64 1.69
N VAL A 98 0.89 -1.40 2.60
CA VAL A 98 -0.17 -2.25 3.15
C VAL A 98 -0.48 -3.52 2.33
N PRO A 99 -0.72 -4.68 2.99
CA PRO A 99 -1.19 -5.90 2.34
C PRO A 99 -2.19 -5.64 1.21
N THR A 100 -1.86 -6.13 0.02
CA THR A 100 -2.65 -5.93 -1.22
C THR A 100 -4.01 -6.64 -1.17
N THR A 101 -4.24 -7.38 -0.10
CA THR A 101 -5.44 -8.17 0.13
C THR A 101 -5.91 -8.04 1.56
N LEU A 102 -7.23 -7.93 1.71
CA LEU A 102 -7.92 -8.03 2.99
C LEU A 102 -8.58 -9.40 3.10
N TRP A 103 -8.35 -10.10 4.20
CA TRP A 103 -9.04 -11.34 4.54
C TRP A 103 -10.26 -11.05 5.39
N VAL A 104 -11.42 -11.55 4.94
CA VAL A 104 -12.72 -11.37 5.57
C VAL A 104 -13.36 -12.72 5.83
N ARG A 105 -13.86 -12.93 7.04
CA ARG A 105 -14.68 -14.08 7.43
C ARG A 105 -16.11 -13.62 7.66
N TYR A 106 -17.05 -14.24 6.96
CA TYR A 106 -18.47 -14.02 7.18
C TYR A 106 -18.95 -14.87 8.35
N VAL A 107 -19.61 -14.25 9.33
CA VAL A 107 -20.04 -14.92 10.56
C VAL A 107 -21.52 -14.66 10.81
N TYR A 108 -22.36 -15.70 10.71
CA TYR A 108 -23.78 -15.60 11.02
C TYR A 108 -24.02 -15.93 12.50
N THR A 109 -24.69 -15.03 13.24
CA THR A 109 -24.91 -15.20 14.69
C THR A 109 -26.02 -16.20 15.02
N HIS A 110 -27.10 -16.24 14.24
CA HIS A 110 -28.28 -17.06 14.53
C HIS A 110 -28.45 -18.31 13.67
N SER A 111 -27.46 -18.67 12.85
CA SER A 111 -27.53 -19.85 11.97
C SER A 111 -26.35 -20.79 12.19
N ALA A 112 -26.57 -21.82 13.01
CA ALA A 112 -25.59 -22.89 13.24
C ALA A 112 -25.26 -23.72 11.97
N ARG A 113 -26.09 -23.60 10.92
CA ARG A 113 -25.87 -24.26 9.61
C ARG A 113 -25.23 -23.36 8.57
N ALA A 114 -25.07 -22.06 8.84
CA ALA A 114 -24.45 -21.17 7.88
C ALA A 114 -22.94 -21.47 7.78
N HIS A 115 -22.47 -21.69 6.57
CA HIS A 115 -21.05 -21.87 6.31
C HIS A 115 -20.31 -20.55 6.58
N ASN A 116 -19.40 -20.55 7.56
CA ASN A 116 -18.47 -19.46 7.77
C ASN A 116 -17.44 -19.49 6.63
N ALA A 117 -17.74 -18.78 5.54
CA ALA A 117 -16.82 -18.63 4.44
C ALA A 117 -15.74 -17.60 4.79
N THR A 118 -14.49 -17.89 4.44
CA THR A 118 -13.41 -16.91 4.50
C THR A 118 -13.01 -16.54 3.07
N GLN A 119 -12.92 -15.25 2.80
CA GLN A 119 -12.66 -14.69 1.48
C GLN A 119 -11.47 -13.76 1.52
N ARG A 120 -10.63 -13.87 0.50
CA ARG A 120 -9.55 -12.92 0.22
C ARG A 120 -10.05 -11.89 -0.80
N ILE A 121 -10.17 -10.64 -0.36
CA ILE A 121 -10.51 -9.50 -1.22
C ILE A 121 -9.21 -8.84 -1.65
N LYS A 122 -8.95 -8.78 -2.95
CA LYS A 122 -7.83 -7.98 -3.45
C LYS A 122 -8.23 -6.51 -3.50
N LEU A 123 -7.40 -5.64 -2.93
CA LEU A 123 -7.69 -4.21 -2.84
C LEU A 123 -7.52 -3.49 -4.19
N ASP A 124 -6.79 -4.10 -5.13
CA ASP A 124 -6.64 -3.64 -6.53
C ASP A 124 -7.92 -3.84 -7.37
N ALA A 125 -8.69 -4.89 -7.08
CA ALA A 125 -9.93 -5.24 -7.78
C ALA A 125 -11.08 -4.28 -7.46
N LEU A 126 -10.94 -3.45 -6.44
CA LEU A 126 -11.91 -2.44 -6.00
C LEU A 126 -11.95 -1.21 -6.95
N HIS A 127 -11.73 -1.38 -8.25
CA HIS A 127 -11.66 -0.29 -9.23
C HIS A 127 -12.83 0.69 -9.07
N HIS A 128 -12.53 1.92 -8.64
CA HIS A 128 -13.18 3.21 -8.93
C HIS A 128 -12.87 4.22 -7.80
N SER A 129 -12.02 5.19 -8.14
CA SER A 129 -11.92 6.60 -7.67
C SER A 129 -11.91 6.97 -6.18
N VAL A 130 -12.12 6.08 -5.22
CA VAL A 130 -12.05 6.41 -3.80
C VAL A 130 -10.89 5.63 -3.20
N CYS A 131 -10.01 6.35 -2.51
CA CYS A 131 -9.02 5.72 -1.66
C CYS A 131 -9.79 4.78 -0.71
N HIS A 132 -9.68 3.47 -0.93
CA HIS A 132 -10.42 2.43 -0.20
C HIS A 132 -9.84 2.26 1.19
N ASP A 133 -9.80 3.39 1.88
CA ASP A 133 -9.12 3.53 3.13
C ASP A 133 -10.03 3.09 4.25
N ARG A 134 -11.33 2.82 4.02
CA ARG A 134 -12.31 2.57 5.08
C ARG A 134 -13.13 1.30 4.88
N LEU A 135 -13.51 0.66 5.99
CA LEU A 135 -14.34 -0.55 5.98
C LEU A 135 -15.70 -0.36 5.31
N ALA A 136 -16.30 0.84 5.35
CA ALA A 136 -17.54 1.15 4.62
C ALA A 136 -17.45 0.82 3.12
N HIS A 137 -16.30 1.10 2.50
CA HIS A 137 -16.10 0.81 1.08
C HIS A 137 -16.01 -0.69 0.81
N ILE A 138 -15.39 -1.44 1.73
CA ILE A 138 -15.36 -2.90 1.68
C ILE A 138 -16.77 -3.47 1.83
N THR A 139 -17.58 -2.97 2.79
CA THR A 139 -18.99 -3.34 2.93
C THR A 139 -19.72 -3.15 1.60
N ASN A 140 -19.61 -1.95 1.00
CA ASN A 140 -20.27 -1.64 -0.27
C ASN A 140 -19.82 -2.59 -1.40
N TYR A 141 -18.53 -2.89 -1.49
CA TYR A 141 -18.00 -3.83 -2.47
C TYR A 141 -18.57 -5.25 -2.28
N VAL A 142 -18.61 -5.76 -1.05
CA VAL A 142 -19.14 -7.08 -0.73
C VAL A 142 -20.58 -7.25 -1.23
N PHE A 143 -21.43 -6.24 -1.01
CA PHE A 143 -22.81 -6.27 -1.51
C PHE A 143 -22.90 -6.03 -3.02
N ALA A 144 -22.09 -5.14 -3.59
CA ALA A 144 -22.08 -4.88 -5.02
C ALA A 144 -21.67 -6.10 -5.85
N GLN A 145 -20.77 -6.94 -5.32
CA GLN A 145 -20.37 -8.21 -5.94
C GLN A 145 -21.34 -9.36 -5.68
N GLY A 146 -22.38 -9.14 -4.85
CA GLY A 146 -23.35 -10.18 -4.50
C GLY A 146 -22.80 -11.26 -3.56
N TYR A 147 -21.70 -11.01 -2.85
CA TYR A 147 -21.15 -11.96 -1.87
C TYR A 147 -22.06 -12.13 -0.65
N LEU A 148 -22.85 -11.11 -0.33
CA LEU A 148 -23.93 -11.16 0.64
C LEU A 148 -25.26 -10.67 0.04
N PRO A 149 -26.41 -11.22 0.49
CA PRO A 149 -27.73 -10.75 0.05
C PRO A 149 -28.00 -9.30 0.44
N ALA A 150 -28.52 -8.48 -0.47
CA ALA A 150 -28.75 -7.05 -0.21
C ALA A 150 -29.61 -6.76 1.03
N HIS A 151 -30.56 -7.64 1.36
CA HIS A 151 -31.47 -7.46 2.49
C HIS A 151 -30.78 -7.55 3.85
N VAL A 152 -29.59 -8.16 3.95
CA VAL A 152 -28.85 -8.25 5.22
C VAL A 152 -27.93 -7.05 5.46
N ARG A 153 -27.85 -6.10 4.53
CA ARG A 153 -26.89 -4.97 4.60
C ARG A 153 -27.02 -4.11 5.86
N SER A 154 -28.24 -3.89 6.35
CA SER A 154 -28.48 -3.14 7.60
C SER A 154 -28.13 -3.93 8.86
N CYS A 155 -27.83 -5.22 8.72
CA CYS A 155 -27.64 -6.17 9.81
C CYS A 155 -26.19 -6.65 9.91
N VAL A 156 -25.25 -6.05 9.17
CA VAL A 156 -23.84 -6.45 9.22
C VAL A 156 -22.99 -5.49 10.02
N TYR A 157 -21.90 -6.01 10.58
CA TYR A 157 -20.92 -5.18 11.26
C TYR A 157 -19.49 -5.73 11.32
N TRP A 158 -18.59 -4.76 11.50
CA TRP A 158 -17.18 -4.80 11.87
C TRP A 158 -16.76 -5.56 13.14
N GLU A 159 -16.04 -6.68 13.09
CA GLU A 159 -15.22 -7.18 14.19
C GLU A 159 -13.76 -7.47 13.78
N ALA A 160 -12.82 -7.14 14.65
CA ALA A 160 -11.43 -7.59 14.58
C ALA A 160 -11.32 -9.10 14.90
N PRO A 161 -10.19 -9.76 14.63
CA PRO A 161 -10.01 -11.18 14.94
C PRO A 161 -10.19 -11.50 16.43
N CYS A 162 -9.88 -10.55 17.31
CA CYS A 162 -10.06 -10.65 18.75
C CYS A 162 -11.52 -10.40 19.23
N GLY A 163 -12.47 -10.13 18.32
CA GLY A 163 -13.87 -9.83 18.64
C GLY A 163 -14.14 -8.36 18.99
N ARG A 164 -13.12 -7.50 18.96
CA ARG A 164 -13.29 -6.05 19.15
C ARG A 164 -14.13 -5.47 18.01
N ARG A 165 -15.17 -4.70 18.35
CA ARG A 165 -16.02 -4.01 17.38
C ARG A 165 -15.21 -2.96 16.60
N LEU A 166 -15.37 -2.94 15.29
CA LEU A 166 -14.79 -1.96 14.38
C LEU A 166 -15.88 -1.08 13.76
N GLY A 167 -15.65 0.22 13.71
CA GLY A 167 -16.54 1.15 13.01
C GLY A 167 -16.32 1.10 11.50
N GLU A 168 -17.36 1.41 10.71
CA GLU A 168 -17.23 1.46 9.24
C GLU A 168 -16.27 2.55 8.74
N VAL A 169 -15.99 3.55 9.58
CA VAL A 169 -15.00 4.61 9.31
C VAL A 169 -13.55 4.19 9.56
N ALA A 170 -13.32 3.01 10.16
CA ALA A 170 -11.98 2.55 10.51
C ALA A 170 -11.11 2.37 9.27
N HIS A 171 -9.84 2.77 9.39
CA HIS A 171 -8.94 2.77 8.25
C HIS A 171 -8.40 1.36 7.95
N VAL A 172 -8.62 0.84 6.74
CA VAL A 172 -8.16 -0.49 6.29
C VAL A 172 -6.64 -0.61 6.41
N GLU A 173 -5.91 0.45 6.08
CA GLU A 173 -4.45 0.52 6.25
C GLU A 173 -4.04 0.37 7.72
N GLU A 174 -4.68 1.08 8.64
CA GLU A 174 -4.35 0.99 10.07
C GLU A 174 -4.60 -0.41 10.62
N LEU A 175 -5.72 -1.04 10.22
CA LEU A 175 -6.06 -2.41 10.61
C LEU A 175 -5.02 -3.40 10.10
N LEU A 176 -4.68 -3.31 8.82
CA LEU A 176 -3.68 -4.18 8.21
C LEU A 176 -2.27 -3.94 8.77
N GLY A 177 -1.94 -2.68 9.11
CA GLY A 177 -0.71 -2.30 9.81
C GLY A 177 -0.63 -2.86 11.23
N ALA A 178 -1.77 -2.98 11.92
CA ALA A 178 -1.89 -3.70 13.19
C ALA A 178 -1.90 -5.24 13.03
N GLY A 179 -1.82 -5.75 11.80
CA GLY A 179 -1.83 -7.17 11.48
C GLY A 179 -3.23 -7.80 11.50
N GLU A 180 -4.30 -7.00 11.53
CA GLU A 180 -5.68 -7.46 11.44
C GLU A 180 -6.12 -7.51 9.97
N GLY A 181 -6.66 -8.64 9.51
CA GLY A 181 -7.09 -8.85 8.13
C GLY A 181 -5.97 -9.21 7.14
N CYS A 182 -4.71 -9.34 7.58
CA CYS A 182 -3.58 -9.58 6.69
C CYS A 182 -3.39 -11.06 6.28
N SER A 183 -4.07 -11.99 6.95
CA SER A 183 -4.02 -13.43 6.64
C SER A 183 -5.35 -14.10 6.94
N GLU A 184 -5.55 -15.32 6.44
CA GLU A 184 -6.76 -16.11 6.71
C GLU A 184 -6.99 -16.36 8.22
N VAL A 185 -5.91 -16.57 8.97
CA VAL A 185 -5.94 -16.79 10.42
C VAL A 185 -6.32 -15.51 11.17
N LYS A 186 -5.90 -14.35 10.65
CA LYS A 186 -6.19 -13.04 11.22
C LYS A 186 -7.28 -12.31 10.46
N ALA A 187 -8.20 -13.02 9.79
CA ALA A 187 -9.24 -12.39 8.98
C ALA A 187 -10.15 -11.47 9.84
N LEU A 188 -10.50 -10.31 9.30
CA LEU A 188 -11.56 -9.48 9.89
C LEU A 188 -12.88 -10.24 9.80
N ARG A 189 -13.78 -10.01 10.75
CA ARG A 189 -15.08 -10.68 10.81
C ARG A 189 -16.15 -9.69 10.38
N LEU A 190 -16.85 -10.02 9.29
CA LEU A 190 -18.09 -9.36 8.94
C LEU A 190 -19.23 -10.18 9.53
N VAL A 191 -19.72 -9.73 10.69
CA VAL A 191 -20.77 -10.43 11.41
C VAL A 191 -22.12 -10.05 10.80
N ILE A 192 -22.96 -11.04 10.56
CA ILE A 192 -24.32 -10.89 10.01
C ILE A 192 -25.30 -11.28 11.11
N ASP A 193 -25.97 -10.26 11.64
CA ASP A 193 -26.87 -10.33 12.78
C ASP A 193 -28.33 -10.27 12.33
N VAL A 194 -28.76 -11.37 11.71
CA VAL A 194 -30.12 -11.60 11.18
C VAL A 194 -30.80 -12.76 11.88
#